data_AF-A0A3D3RFB7-F1
#
_entry.id   AF-A0A3D3RFB7-F1
#
_cell.length_a   1.000
_cell.length_b   1.000
_cell.length_c   1.000
_cell.angle_alpha   90.00
_cell.angle_beta   90.00
_cell.angle_gamma   90.00
#
_symmetry.space_group_name_H-M   'P 1'
#
loop_
_entity.id
_entity.type
_entity.pdbx_description
1 polymer ?
#
loop_
_entity_poly.entity_id
_entity_poly.type
_entity_poly.pdbx_seq_one_letter_code
_entity_poly.pdbx_strand_id
1 'polypeptide(L)'
;MANWYIWYVTRENETAGPFTKEQIEEQVAQGQLKAADLIRKEDEESFTRASLIPGLIPELETENQPSAVTRLLKKITLKRVVITFLAGVTTAVLLVVLIPYILYQIDLSHRLGSRNNIQRFGLAIHNYNASRNIMPPGGVFTPTGDPHHGWQSFILPFLKTDLPVEEMTPVRIYNRINFDLPWNNISNTPRFKHEIAEYLVPGVGETVSPEGLALSHYVGNEYVMVETGTQTGREQMRFHDITDGIAFTIFAMETGEQFKPWGDPTNTAKPIDLIGTNKPSPFIGGNHVMLGDGRVRFISNQIDPKLLQALSTPDGGENLEDY
;
A
#
# COMPACT_ATOMS: atom_id res chain seq x y z
N MET A 1 -27.89 -56.01 78.06
CA MET A 1 -28.09 -54.74 78.79
C MET A 1 -28.38 -53.68 77.75
N ALA A 2 -29.61 -53.17 77.69
CA ALA A 2 -29.98 -52.11 76.75
C ALA A 2 -29.32 -50.81 77.22
N ASN A 3 -28.64 -50.09 76.33
CA ASN A 3 -27.99 -48.83 76.64
C ASN A 3 -29.01 -47.70 76.43
N TRP A 4 -29.54 -47.15 77.52
CA TRP A 4 -30.59 -46.13 77.50
C TRP A 4 -29.93 -44.75 77.43
N TYR A 5 -29.42 -44.37 76.26
CA TYR A 5 -28.96 -43.00 76.06
C TYR A 5 -30.15 -42.11 75.78
N ILE A 6 -30.34 -41.11 76.63
CA ILE A 6 -31.34 -40.06 76.48
C ILE A 6 -30.71 -38.88 75.73
N TRP A 7 -31.43 -38.34 74.74
CA TRP A 7 -30.97 -37.26 73.88
C TRP A 7 -31.82 -36.00 74.06
N TYR A 8 -31.16 -34.85 73.91
CA TYR A 8 -31.77 -33.53 73.89
C TYR A 8 -31.41 -32.81 72.59
N VAL A 9 -32.39 -32.20 71.94
CA VAL A 9 -32.20 -31.41 70.71
C VAL A 9 -32.51 -29.96 71.03
N THR A 10 -31.63 -29.04 70.66
CA THR A 10 -31.87 -27.60 70.78
C THR A 10 -31.90 -26.90 69.43
N ARG A 11 -32.88 -26.01 69.28
CA ARG A 11 -33.10 -25.16 68.12
C ARG A 11 -33.51 -23.78 68.63
N GLU A 12 -32.85 -22.73 68.14
CA GLU A 12 -33.20 -21.32 68.46
C GLU A 12 -33.36 -21.06 69.98
N ASN A 13 -32.48 -21.65 70.81
CA ASN A 13 -32.46 -21.59 72.29
C ASN A 13 -33.58 -22.34 73.04
N GLU A 14 -34.46 -23.06 72.36
CA GLU A 14 -35.39 -23.99 73.01
C GLU A 14 -34.78 -25.41 73.00
N THR A 15 -34.85 -26.12 74.14
CA THR A 15 -34.35 -27.49 74.27
C THR A 15 -35.52 -28.45 74.44
N ALA A 16 -35.65 -29.40 73.51
CA ALA A 16 -36.65 -30.46 73.54
C ALA A 16 -36.00 -31.80 73.93
N GLY A 17 -36.72 -32.60 74.71
CA GLY A 17 -36.30 -33.90 75.22
C GLY A 17 -36.99 -34.22 76.56
N PRO A 18 -36.70 -35.36 77.19
CA PRO A 18 -35.77 -36.40 76.76
C PRO A 18 -36.31 -37.26 75.60
N PHE A 19 -35.47 -37.56 74.60
CA PHE A 19 -35.79 -38.48 73.49
C PHE A 19 -34.99 -39.79 73.60
N THR A 20 -35.59 -40.91 73.21
CA THR A 20 -34.86 -42.17 73.02
C THR A 20 -34.11 -42.17 71.68
N LYS A 21 -33.17 -43.10 71.52
CA LYS A 21 -32.42 -43.25 70.28
C LYS A 21 -33.35 -43.50 69.08
N GLU A 22 -34.38 -44.34 69.26
CA GLU A 22 -35.35 -44.67 68.21
C GLU A 22 -36.15 -43.43 67.78
N GLN A 23 -36.50 -42.54 68.71
CA GLN A 23 -37.20 -41.29 68.41
C GLN A 23 -36.32 -40.30 67.65
N ILE A 24 -35.02 -40.24 67.96
CA ILE A 24 -34.07 -39.43 67.20
C ILE A 24 -33.89 -39.97 65.78
N GLU A 25 -33.77 -41.29 65.63
CA GLU A 25 -33.69 -41.94 64.30
C GLU A 25 -34.98 -41.71 63.48
N GLU A 26 -36.16 -41.76 64.12
CA GLU A 26 -37.44 -41.43 63.48
C GLU A 26 -37.51 -39.96 63.06
N GLN A 27 -37.05 -39.02 63.90
CA GLN A 27 -37.00 -37.60 63.55
C GLN A 27 -36.04 -37.33 62.39
N VAL A 28 -34.93 -38.06 62.28
CA VAL A 28 -34.03 -37.99 61.12
C VAL A 28 -34.73 -38.54 59.87
N ALA A 29 -35.39 -39.70 59.98
CA ALA A 29 -36.10 -40.32 58.86
C ALA A 29 -37.27 -39.46 58.35
N GLN A 30 -37.95 -38.73 59.24
CA GLN A 30 -39.02 -37.79 58.90
C GLN A 30 -38.51 -36.40 58.49
N GLY A 31 -37.19 -36.17 58.46
CA GLY A 31 -36.56 -34.90 58.09
C GLY A 31 -36.81 -33.76 59.09
N GLN A 32 -37.24 -34.09 60.32
CA GLN A 32 -37.52 -33.15 61.39
C GLN A 32 -36.25 -32.70 62.11
N LEU A 33 -35.22 -33.56 62.16
CA LEU A 33 -33.87 -33.22 62.61
C LEU A 33 -32.99 -32.81 61.42
N LYS A 34 -32.50 -31.58 61.42
CA LYS A 34 -31.66 -30.99 60.36
C LYS A 34 -30.18 -31.08 60.72
N ALA A 35 -29.32 -31.07 59.70
CA ALA A 35 -27.86 -31.07 59.85
C ALA A 35 -27.28 -29.96 60.77
N ALA A 36 -27.98 -28.83 60.87
CA ALA A 36 -27.57 -27.69 61.68
C ALA A 36 -28.09 -27.71 63.12
N ASP A 37 -29.05 -28.59 63.44
CA ASP A 37 -29.60 -28.68 64.79
C ASP A 37 -28.52 -29.15 65.78
N LEU A 38 -28.60 -28.65 67.00
CA LEU A 38 -27.66 -28.97 68.07
C LEU A 38 -28.24 -30.10 68.92
N ILE A 39 -27.46 -31.14 69.17
CA ILE A 39 -27.89 -32.34 69.89
C ILE A 39 -26.87 -32.68 70.98
N ARG A 40 -27.35 -33.19 72.11
CA ARG A 40 -26.55 -33.57 73.29
C ARG A 40 -27.09 -34.85 73.91
N LYS A 41 -26.21 -35.78 74.29
CA LYS A 41 -26.59 -36.92 75.14
C LYS A 41 -26.58 -36.52 76.61
N GLU A 42 -27.40 -37.17 77.43
CA GLU A 42 -27.52 -36.85 78.86
C GLU A 42 -26.17 -36.82 79.60
N ASP A 43 -25.24 -37.71 79.24
CA ASP A 43 -23.90 -37.86 79.81
C ASP A 43 -22.83 -36.90 79.24
N GLU A 44 -23.18 -36.08 78.25
CA GLU A 44 -22.28 -35.13 77.60
C GLU A 44 -22.60 -33.69 78.05
N GLU A 45 -21.59 -32.90 78.45
CA GLU A 45 -21.83 -31.54 78.99
C GLU A 45 -22.19 -30.49 77.92
N SER A 46 -21.93 -30.75 76.63
CA SER A 46 -22.05 -29.75 75.56
C SER A 46 -22.82 -30.24 74.35
N PHE A 47 -23.60 -29.35 73.73
CA PHE A 47 -24.31 -29.64 72.50
C PHE A 47 -23.36 -29.63 71.29
N THR A 48 -23.50 -30.63 70.41
CA THR A 48 -22.76 -30.76 69.16
C THR A 48 -23.72 -30.69 67.97
N ARG A 49 -23.28 -30.24 66.79
CA ARG A 49 -24.17 -30.28 65.60
C ARG A 49 -24.49 -31.71 65.23
N ALA A 50 -25.75 -31.98 64.88
CA ALA A 50 -26.22 -33.29 64.46
C ALA A 50 -25.46 -33.84 63.24
N SER A 51 -25.00 -32.97 62.32
CA SER A 51 -24.16 -33.35 61.18
C SER A 51 -22.77 -33.89 61.55
N LEU A 52 -22.27 -33.57 62.75
CA LEU A 52 -20.95 -34.02 63.21
C LEU A 52 -21.03 -35.36 63.97
N ILE A 53 -22.22 -35.88 64.23
CA ILE A 53 -22.40 -37.18 64.89
C ILE A 53 -22.41 -38.28 63.83
N PRO A 54 -21.39 -39.16 63.80
CA PRO A 54 -21.28 -40.20 62.78
C PRO A 54 -22.50 -41.13 62.78
N GLY A 55 -23.11 -41.32 61.61
CA GLY A 55 -24.25 -42.20 61.42
C GLY A 55 -25.61 -41.65 61.90
N LEU A 56 -25.65 -40.43 62.45
CA LEU A 56 -26.90 -39.81 62.91
C LEU A 56 -27.73 -39.26 61.75
N ILE A 57 -27.09 -38.60 60.78
CA ILE A 57 -27.74 -38.12 59.56
C ILE A 57 -27.08 -38.84 58.39
N PRO A 58 -27.84 -39.57 57.55
CA PRO A 58 -27.28 -40.22 56.38
C PRO A 58 -26.66 -39.16 55.46
N GLU A 59 -25.38 -39.33 55.15
CA GLU A 59 -24.57 -38.42 54.36
C GLU A 59 -25.16 -38.33 52.95
N LEU A 60 -25.88 -37.24 52.65
CA LEU A 60 -26.32 -36.97 51.29
C LEU A 60 -25.08 -36.68 50.45
N GLU A 61 -24.71 -37.63 49.58
CA GLU A 61 -23.64 -37.50 48.59
C GLU A 61 -23.71 -36.12 47.93
N THR A 62 -22.78 -35.24 48.26
CA THR A 62 -22.59 -33.99 47.52
C THR A 62 -21.88 -34.34 46.22
N GLU A 63 -22.67 -34.74 45.22
CA GLU A 63 -22.21 -35.15 43.89
C GLU A 63 -21.47 -33.98 43.21
N ASN A 64 -20.14 -34.01 43.27
CA ASN A 64 -19.25 -33.02 42.67
C ASN A 64 -19.05 -33.25 41.15
N GLN A 65 -20.07 -33.77 40.45
CA GLN A 65 -20.08 -33.91 38.99
C GLN A 65 -20.91 -32.78 38.36
N PRO A 66 -20.36 -31.97 37.44
CA PRO A 66 -21.14 -30.91 36.80
C PRO A 66 -22.31 -31.53 36.02
N SER A 67 -23.52 -31.06 36.31
CA SER A 67 -24.76 -31.55 35.68
C SER A 67 -24.69 -31.53 34.15
N ALA A 68 -25.48 -32.38 33.49
CA ALA A 68 -25.53 -32.49 32.03
C ALA A 68 -25.75 -31.14 31.33
N VAL A 69 -26.50 -30.23 31.97
CA VAL A 69 -26.73 -28.84 31.51
C VAL A 69 -25.42 -28.06 31.46
N THR A 70 -24.58 -28.12 32.50
CA THR A 70 -23.29 -27.43 32.56
C THR A 70 -22.31 -27.96 31.51
N ARG A 71 -22.30 -29.27 31.23
CA ARG A 71 -21.51 -29.87 30.14
C ARG A 71 -22.00 -29.41 28.76
N LEU A 72 -23.31 -29.32 28.56
CA LEU A 72 -23.92 -28.86 27.30
C LEU A 72 -23.61 -27.38 27.04
N LEU A 73 -23.78 -26.52 28.05
CA LEU A 73 -23.44 -25.10 27.98
C LEU A 73 -21.95 -24.88 27.70
N LYS A 74 -21.04 -25.59 28.40
CA LYS A 74 -19.59 -25.55 28.08
C LYS A 74 -19.29 -25.95 26.64
N LYS A 75 -19.94 -27.00 26.11
CA LYS A 75 -19.77 -27.43 24.71
C LYS A 75 -20.28 -26.39 23.71
N ILE A 76 -21.40 -25.72 23.99
CA ILE A 76 -21.95 -24.65 23.13
C ILE A 76 -21.02 -23.43 23.14
N THR A 77 -20.57 -23.00 24.33
CA THR A 77 -19.64 -21.88 24.47
C THR A 77 -18.30 -22.18 23.82
N LEU A 78 -17.76 -23.39 23.99
CA LEU A 78 -16.52 -23.82 23.34
C LEU A 78 -16.65 -23.85 21.80
N LYS A 79 -17.76 -24.38 21.26
CA LYS A 79 -18.01 -24.34 19.81
C LYS A 79 -18.05 -22.91 19.27
N ARG A 80 -18.72 -21.98 19.97
CA ARG A 80 -18.75 -20.56 19.58
C ARG A 80 -17.36 -19.93 19.59
N VAL A 81 -16.59 -20.15 20.66
CA VAL A 81 -15.22 -19.65 20.79
C VAL A 81 -14.33 -20.20 19.67
N VAL A 82 -14.41 -21.50 19.38
CA VAL A 82 -13.65 -22.14 18.29
C VAL A 82 -14.04 -21.57 16.93
N ILE A 83 -15.33 -21.38 16.65
CA ILE A 83 -15.79 -20.81 15.37
C ILE A 83 -15.27 -19.38 15.19
N THR A 84 -15.39 -18.53 16.22
CA THR A 84 -14.90 -17.14 16.17
C THR A 84 -13.38 -17.10 16.00
N PHE A 85 -12.66 -17.98 16.70
CA PHE A 85 -11.21 -18.10 16.55
C PHE A 85 -10.82 -18.51 15.13
N LEU A 86 -11.45 -19.56 14.58
CA LEU A 86 -11.19 -20.02 13.21
C LEU A 86 -11.50 -18.93 12.19
N ALA A 87 -12.62 -18.21 12.33
CA ALA A 87 -12.98 -17.10 11.46
C ALA A 87 -11.93 -15.97 11.51
N GLY A 88 -11.42 -15.66 12.70
CA GLY A 88 -10.34 -14.70 12.90
C GLY A 88 -9.04 -15.14 12.21
N VAL A 89 -8.63 -16.40 12.39
CA VAL A 89 -7.44 -16.97 11.76
C VAL A 89 -7.57 -16.98 10.24
N THR A 90 -8.69 -17.41 9.69
CA THR A 90 -8.90 -17.42 8.23
C THR A 90 -8.87 -16.00 7.67
N THR A 91 -9.47 -15.03 8.36
CA THR A 91 -9.44 -13.62 7.93
C THR A 91 -8.02 -13.08 7.95
N ALA A 92 -7.25 -13.35 9.01
CA ALA A 92 -5.86 -12.91 9.12
C ALA A 92 -4.99 -13.52 8.00
N VAL A 93 -5.12 -14.83 7.74
CA VAL A 93 -4.41 -15.52 6.65
C VAL A 93 -4.77 -14.92 5.29
N LEU A 94 -6.06 -14.66 5.03
CA LEU A 94 -6.51 -14.01 3.80
C LEU A 94 -5.89 -12.63 3.63
N LEU A 95 -5.87 -11.80 4.67
CA LEU A 95 -5.25 -10.47 4.60
C LEU A 95 -3.75 -10.53 4.31
N VAL A 96 -3.03 -11.47 4.94
CA VAL A 96 -1.58 -11.67 4.70
C VAL A 96 -1.29 -12.05 3.25
N VAL A 97 -2.19 -12.78 2.59
CA VAL A 97 -2.03 -13.16 1.17
C VAL A 97 -2.52 -12.06 0.23
N LEU A 98 -3.66 -11.43 0.54
CA LEU A 98 -4.32 -10.47 -0.35
C LEU A 98 -3.60 -9.12 -0.38
N ILE A 99 -3.10 -8.61 0.75
CA ILE A 99 -2.44 -7.30 0.78
C ILE A 99 -1.22 -7.26 -0.15
N PRO A 100 -0.24 -8.20 -0.08
CA PRO A 100 0.88 -8.22 -1.02
C PRO A 100 0.44 -8.36 -2.48
N TYR A 101 -0.59 -9.16 -2.73
CA TYR A 101 -1.13 -9.33 -4.08
C TYR A 101 -1.74 -8.03 -4.64
N ILE A 102 -2.54 -7.32 -3.84
CA ILE A 102 -3.13 -6.03 -4.23
C ILE A 102 -2.03 -5.00 -4.48
N LEU A 103 -1.03 -4.92 -3.60
CA LEU A 103 0.11 -4.01 -3.78
C LEU A 103 0.89 -4.31 -5.07
N TYR A 104 1.09 -5.60 -5.39
CA TYR A 104 1.70 -6.01 -6.65
C TYR A 104 0.88 -5.57 -7.87
N GLN A 105 -0.45 -5.73 -7.83
CA GLN A 105 -1.32 -5.30 -8.93
C GLN A 105 -1.35 -3.77 -9.10
N ILE A 106 -1.23 -3.01 -8.00
CA ILE A 106 -1.11 -1.55 -8.05
C ILE A 106 0.20 -1.15 -8.73
N ASP A 107 1.34 -1.76 -8.37
CA ASP A 107 2.64 -1.49 -9.03
C ASP A 107 2.58 -1.80 -10.53
N LEU A 108 2.00 -2.94 -10.92
CA LEU A 108 1.77 -3.26 -12.33
C LEU A 108 0.88 -2.23 -13.02
N SER A 109 -0.18 -1.78 -12.37
CA SER A 109 -1.09 -0.77 -12.92
C SER A 109 -0.37 0.57 -13.11
N HIS A 110 0.51 0.95 -12.17
CA HIS A 110 1.34 2.14 -12.28
C HIS A 110 2.33 2.04 -13.46
N ARG A 111 3.01 0.89 -13.61
CA ARG A 111 3.89 0.62 -14.76
C ARG A 111 3.14 0.73 -16.08
N LEU A 112 1.95 0.14 -16.17
CA LEU A 112 1.11 0.21 -17.36
C LEU A 112 0.65 1.65 -17.66
N GLY A 113 0.26 2.40 -16.63
CA GLY A 113 -0.10 3.81 -16.75
C GLY A 113 1.07 4.65 -17.27
N SER A 114 2.26 4.47 -16.70
CA SER A 114 3.47 5.14 -17.16
C SER A 114 3.81 4.81 -18.61
N ARG A 115 3.79 3.52 -18.97
CA ARG A 115 3.99 3.06 -20.35
C ARG A 115 3.00 3.72 -21.32
N ASN A 116 1.73 3.86 -20.94
CA ASN A 116 0.72 4.50 -21.76
C ASN A 116 0.95 6.01 -21.88
N ASN A 117 1.38 6.68 -20.81
CA ASN A 117 1.77 8.09 -20.85
C ASN A 117 2.95 8.30 -21.82
N ILE A 118 3.96 7.43 -21.78
CA ILE A 118 5.08 7.46 -22.73
C ILE A 118 4.62 7.32 -24.17
N GLN A 119 3.69 6.40 -24.45
CA GLN A 119 3.10 6.25 -25.78
C GLN A 119 2.38 7.52 -26.26
N ARG A 120 1.73 8.27 -25.34
CA ARG A 120 1.09 9.56 -25.67
C ARG A 120 2.12 10.61 -26.06
N PHE A 121 3.25 10.71 -25.36
CA PHE A 121 4.31 11.64 -25.77
C PHE A 121 4.97 11.22 -27.07
N GLY A 122 5.18 9.93 -27.27
CA GLY A 122 5.72 9.42 -28.54
C GLY A 122 4.87 9.86 -29.70
N LEU A 123 3.55 9.66 -29.60
CA LEU A 123 2.62 10.18 -30.60
C LEU A 123 2.70 11.71 -30.75
N ALA A 124 2.82 12.46 -29.66
CA ALA A 124 2.97 13.92 -29.70
C ALA A 124 4.25 14.37 -30.41
N ILE A 125 5.38 13.69 -30.17
CA ILE A 125 6.68 13.95 -30.81
C ILE A 125 6.63 13.61 -32.30
N HIS A 126 6.02 12.47 -32.67
CA HIS A 126 5.82 12.13 -34.08
C HIS A 126 4.92 13.14 -34.79
N ASN A 127 3.85 13.63 -34.14
CA ASN A 127 2.99 14.66 -34.71
C ASN A 127 3.70 16.02 -34.84
N TYR A 128 4.52 16.39 -33.85
CA TYR A 128 5.39 17.55 -33.93
C TYR A 128 6.34 17.45 -35.13
N ASN A 129 7.02 16.32 -35.27
CA ASN A 129 7.93 16.05 -36.37
C ASN A 129 7.19 16.06 -37.72
N ALA A 130 6.03 15.41 -37.83
CA ALA A 130 5.22 15.44 -39.05
C ALA A 130 4.78 16.86 -39.46
N SER A 131 4.53 17.74 -38.48
CA SER A 131 4.17 19.14 -38.73
C SER A 131 5.36 20.05 -39.04
N ARG A 132 6.56 19.77 -38.52
CA ARG A 132 7.70 20.71 -38.54
C ARG A 132 8.93 20.18 -39.29
N ASN A 133 8.94 18.88 -39.61
CA ASN A 133 10.06 18.13 -40.20
C ASN A 133 11.38 18.23 -39.41
N ILE A 134 11.27 18.41 -38.09
CA ILE A 134 12.38 18.51 -37.13
C ILE A 134 11.94 17.91 -35.79
N MET A 135 12.89 17.49 -34.97
CA MET A 135 12.66 17.08 -33.58
C MET A 135 12.33 18.28 -32.70
N PRO A 136 11.53 18.11 -31.63
CA PRO A 136 11.41 19.15 -30.63
C PRO A 136 12.79 19.48 -30.05
N PRO A 137 13.10 20.77 -29.80
CA PRO A 137 14.37 21.13 -29.17
C PRO A 137 14.37 20.63 -27.73
N GLY A 138 15.49 20.13 -27.21
CA GLY A 138 15.61 19.74 -25.80
C GLY A 138 15.36 20.91 -24.86
N GLY A 139 15.99 22.03 -25.22
CA GLY A 139 15.82 23.33 -24.60
C GLY A 139 16.08 24.46 -25.59
N VAL A 140 15.32 25.54 -25.46
CA VAL A 140 15.61 26.82 -26.12
C VAL A 140 16.25 27.74 -25.09
N PHE A 141 17.32 28.40 -25.48
CA PHE A 141 18.03 29.39 -24.68
C PHE A 141 18.31 30.63 -25.54
N THR A 142 18.57 31.77 -24.91
CA THR A 142 19.03 32.96 -25.61
C THR A 142 20.50 32.81 -26.05
N PRO A 143 21.00 33.68 -26.96
CA PRO A 143 22.43 33.70 -27.29
C PRO A 143 23.36 33.94 -26.09
N THR A 144 22.84 34.56 -25.02
CA THR A 144 23.52 34.78 -23.74
C THR A 144 23.41 33.58 -22.78
N GLY A 145 22.66 32.54 -23.15
CA GLY A 145 22.50 31.30 -22.36
C GLY A 145 21.32 31.33 -21.39
N ASP A 146 20.43 32.31 -21.48
CA ASP A 146 19.28 32.39 -20.57
C ASP A 146 18.22 31.35 -20.94
N PRO A 147 17.70 30.58 -19.96
CA PRO A 147 16.76 29.48 -20.21
C PRO A 147 15.40 30.00 -20.68
N HIS A 148 14.92 29.51 -21.83
CA HIS A 148 13.58 29.81 -22.35
C HIS A 148 12.59 28.68 -22.11
N HIS A 149 12.60 27.61 -22.90
CA HIS A 149 11.56 26.57 -22.82
C HIS A 149 12.12 25.18 -23.14
N GLY A 150 11.66 24.17 -22.40
CA GLY A 150 11.97 22.77 -22.67
C GLY A 150 11.07 22.09 -23.69
N TRP A 151 11.52 20.94 -24.19
CA TRP A 151 10.88 20.14 -25.22
C TRP A 151 9.39 19.85 -24.96
N GLN A 152 9.02 19.60 -23.71
CA GLN A 152 7.63 19.32 -23.29
C GLN A 152 6.68 20.50 -23.51
N SER A 153 7.19 21.74 -23.50
CA SER A 153 6.39 22.91 -23.85
C SER A 153 6.01 22.91 -25.35
N PHE A 154 6.89 22.40 -26.21
CA PHE A 154 6.70 22.42 -27.67
C PHE A 154 5.79 21.31 -28.20
N ILE A 155 5.76 20.16 -27.52
CA ILE A 155 4.90 19.03 -27.91
C ILE A 155 3.49 19.13 -27.33
N LEU A 156 3.25 20.06 -26.40
CA LEU A 156 1.99 20.25 -25.71
C LEU A 156 0.74 20.37 -26.62
N PRO A 157 0.76 21.07 -27.78
CA PRO A 157 -0.42 21.14 -28.65
C PRO A 157 -0.70 19.82 -29.38
N PHE A 158 0.26 18.89 -29.39
CA PHE A 158 0.13 17.55 -29.98
C PHE A 158 -0.17 16.46 -28.94
N LEU A 159 -0.12 16.81 -27.65
CA LEU A 159 -0.40 15.90 -26.55
C LEU A 159 -1.92 15.70 -26.41
N LYS A 160 -2.38 14.49 -26.72
CA LYS A 160 -3.78 14.11 -26.51
C LYS A 160 -3.98 13.63 -25.08
N THR A 161 -5.04 14.13 -24.47
CA THR A 161 -5.48 13.72 -23.12
C THR A 161 -6.92 13.27 -23.20
N ASP A 162 -7.32 12.42 -22.27
CA ASP A 162 -8.71 11.97 -22.13
C ASP A 162 -9.53 12.92 -21.24
N LEU A 163 -9.01 14.13 -20.97
CA LEU A 163 -9.65 15.08 -20.07
C LEU A 163 -10.94 15.65 -20.69
N PRO A 164 -11.99 15.89 -19.89
CA PRO A 164 -13.19 16.57 -20.34
C PRO A 164 -12.90 17.96 -20.93
N VAL A 165 -13.67 18.38 -21.93
CA VAL A 165 -13.47 19.64 -22.69
C VAL A 165 -13.48 20.90 -21.81
N GLU A 166 -14.12 20.82 -20.65
CA GLU A 166 -14.25 21.92 -19.68
C GLU A 166 -12.95 22.16 -18.90
N GLU A 167 -12.04 21.19 -18.85
CA GLU A 167 -10.76 21.32 -18.18
C GLU A 167 -9.72 22.06 -19.03
N MET A 168 -8.66 22.50 -18.37
CA MET A 168 -7.53 23.15 -19.02
C MET A 168 -6.70 22.13 -19.81
N THR A 169 -7.13 21.81 -21.03
CA THR A 169 -6.39 20.89 -21.93
C THR A 169 -4.98 21.41 -22.27
N PRO A 170 -4.01 20.53 -22.61
CA PRO A 170 -2.67 20.94 -23.06
C PRO A 170 -2.64 22.03 -24.12
N VAL A 171 -3.49 21.96 -25.14
CA VAL A 171 -3.56 22.99 -26.19
C VAL A 171 -4.00 24.36 -25.66
N ARG A 172 -4.89 24.40 -24.66
CA ARG A 172 -5.31 25.66 -24.01
C ARG A 172 -4.21 26.25 -23.15
N ILE A 173 -3.41 25.41 -22.49
CA ILE A 173 -2.21 25.84 -21.76
C ILE A 173 -1.21 26.43 -22.74
N TYR A 174 -0.89 25.69 -23.80
CA TYR A 174 0.06 26.09 -24.84
C TYR A 174 -0.26 27.48 -25.41
N ASN A 175 -1.52 27.70 -25.81
CA ASN A 175 -1.98 28.97 -26.38
C ASN A 175 -1.90 30.17 -25.40
N ARG A 176 -1.61 29.93 -24.13
CA ARG A 176 -1.48 30.95 -23.08
C ARG A 176 -0.05 31.14 -22.59
N ILE A 177 0.92 30.39 -23.14
CA ILE A 177 2.35 30.58 -22.86
C ILE A 177 2.86 31.70 -23.77
N ASN A 178 3.60 32.64 -23.19
CA ASN A 178 4.37 33.61 -23.96
C ASN A 178 5.76 33.04 -24.21
N PHE A 179 6.01 32.58 -25.44
CA PHE A 179 7.28 31.95 -25.85
C PHE A 179 8.45 32.94 -26.01
N ASP A 180 8.15 34.25 -26.02
CA ASP A 180 9.17 35.31 -26.06
C ASP A 180 9.77 35.61 -24.67
N LEU A 181 9.19 35.03 -23.60
CA LEU A 181 9.66 35.17 -22.23
C LEU A 181 10.12 33.82 -21.68
N PRO A 182 11.08 33.79 -20.73
CA PRO A 182 11.45 32.57 -20.02
C PRO A 182 10.25 31.81 -19.46
N TRP A 183 10.31 30.47 -19.44
CA TRP A 183 9.25 29.62 -18.91
C TRP A 183 8.87 29.96 -17.47
N ASN A 184 9.86 30.32 -16.64
CA ASN A 184 9.68 30.68 -15.24
C ASN A 184 9.38 32.16 -15.01
N ASN A 185 9.23 32.97 -16.07
CA ASN A 185 8.80 34.37 -15.95
C ASN A 185 7.43 34.45 -15.26
N ILE A 186 7.21 35.49 -14.44
CA ILE A 186 5.95 35.70 -13.70
C ILE A 186 4.69 35.62 -14.58
N SER A 187 4.78 36.06 -15.84
CA SER A 187 3.68 35.99 -16.81
C SER A 187 3.33 34.56 -17.20
N ASN A 188 4.34 33.70 -17.28
CA ASN A 188 4.22 32.29 -17.65
C ASN A 188 3.94 31.39 -16.43
N THR A 189 4.37 31.78 -15.23
CA THR A 189 4.29 30.95 -14.00
C THR A 189 2.94 30.25 -13.81
N PRO A 190 1.76 30.91 -13.94
CA PRO A 190 0.48 30.21 -13.73
C PRO A 190 0.25 28.99 -14.64
N ARG A 191 0.87 28.95 -15.81
CA ARG A 191 0.76 27.84 -16.77
C ARG A 191 1.62 26.67 -16.33
N PHE A 192 2.86 26.95 -15.91
CA PHE A 192 3.81 25.96 -15.41
C PHE A 192 3.51 25.46 -14.00
N LYS A 193 2.52 26.03 -13.30
CA LYS A 193 1.93 25.43 -12.08
C LYS A 193 0.84 24.40 -12.37
N HIS A 194 0.38 24.28 -13.62
CA HIS A 194 -0.63 23.29 -13.99
C HIS A 194 0.04 21.94 -14.22
N GLU A 195 -0.38 20.93 -13.45
CA GLU A 195 0.05 19.56 -13.64
C GLU A 195 -0.54 18.99 -14.92
N ILE A 196 0.29 18.27 -15.68
CA ILE A 196 -0.13 17.54 -16.86
C ILE A 196 -0.02 16.07 -16.49
N ALA A 197 -1.17 15.42 -16.30
CA ALA A 197 -1.23 14.05 -15.79
C ALA A 197 -0.38 13.07 -16.61
N GLU A 198 -0.30 13.29 -17.93
CA GLU A 198 0.55 12.50 -18.79
C GLU A 198 2.01 12.61 -18.36
N TYR A 199 2.54 13.81 -18.05
CA TYR A 199 3.93 14.04 -17.61
C TYR A 199 4.30 13.46 -16.24
N LEU A 200 3.36 12.82 -15.56
CA LEU A 200 3.58 12.17 -14.28
C LEU A 200 3.59 10.64 -14.43
N VAL A 201 4.49 9.99 -13.71
CA VAL A 201 4.48 8.54 -13.48
C VAL A 201 3.50 8.23 -12.33
N PRO A 202 2.46 7.39 -12.55
CA PRO A 202 1.55 7.01 -11.46
C PRO A 202 2.30 6.34 -10.30
N GLY A 203 1.93 6.69 -9.07
CA GLY A 203 2.56 6.16 -7.86
C GLY A 203 3.77 6.93 -7.35
N VAL A 204 4.32 7.86 -8.14
CA VAL A 204 5.32 8.82 -7.66
C VAL A 204 4.60 10.02 -7.04
N GLY A 205 4.87 10.29 -5.75
CA GLY A 205 4.15 11.30 -4.98
C GLY A 205 4.65 12.74 -5.16
N GLU A 206 5.84 12.95 -5.71
CA GLU A 206 6.44 14.27 -5.90
C GLU A 206 5.99 14.88 -7.23
N THR A 207 4.84 15.55 -7.28
CA THR A 207 4.28 16.10 -8.52
C THR A 207 4.54 17.60 -8.73
N VAL A 208 5.03 18.28 -7.69
CA VAL A 208 5.25 19.73 -7.66
C VAL A 208 6.59 20.06 -6.99
N SER A 209 7.32 21.01 -7.56
CA SER A 209 8.59 21.52 -7.01
C SER A 209 8.38 22.33 -5.71
N PRO A 210 9.43 22.60 -4.92
CA PRO A 210 9.34 23.49 -3.76
C PRO A 210 8.78 24.89 -4.05
N GLU A 211 8.99 25.39 -5.28
CA GLU A 211 8.49 26.69 -5.76
C GLU A 211 7.02 26.63 -6.23
N GLY A 212 6.41 25.46 -6.19
CA GLY A 212 5.02 25.24 -6.60
C GLY A 212 4.86 25.04 -8.11
N LEU A 213 5.90 24.64 -8.83
CA LEU A 213 5.87 24.39 -10.28
C LEU A 213 5.58 22.92 -10.55
N ALA A 214 4.75 22.62 -11.54
CA ALA A 214 4.39 21.26 -11.90
C ALA A 214 5.58 20.53 -12.54
N LEU A 215 5.87 19.34 -12.03
CA LEU A 215 7.02 18.53 -12.43
C LEU A 215 6.73 17.64 -13.63
N SER A 216 7.80 17.09 -14.21
CA SER A 216 7.73 15.91 -15.04
C SER A 216 8.61 14.79 -14.49
N HIS A 217 8.10 13.57 -14.57
CA HIS A 217 8.84 12.34 -14.26
C HIS A 217 9.51 11.72 -15.51
N TYR A 218 9.46 12.43 -16.64
CA TYR A 218 10.08 12.01 -17.89
C TYR A 218 11.07 13.06 -18.38
N VAL A 219 12.14 12.57 -18.97
CA VAL A 219 13.28 13.36 -19.45
C VAL A 219 13.59 12.99 -20.90
N GLY A 220 13.92 13.99 -21.71
CA GLY A 220 14.34 13.79 -23.10
C GLY A 220 15.77 13.27 -23.19
N ASN A 221 16.09 12.52 -24.23
CA ASN A 221 17.47 12.16 -24.53
C ASN A 221 18.20 13.37 -25.14
N GLU A 222 19.22 13.89 -24.45
CA GLU A 222 19.96 15.08 -24.88
C GLU A 222 20.70 14.91 -26.23
N TYR A 223 21.05 13.66 -26.60
CA TYR A 223 21.71 13.40 -27.88
C TYR A 223 20.78 13.62 -29.07
N VAL A 224 19.47 13.47 -28.85
CA VAL A 224 18.43 13.60 -29.88
C VAL A 224 17.72 14.95 -29.77
N MET A 225 17.32 15.33 -28.56
CA MET A 225 16.65 16.59 -28.26
C MET A 225 17.71 17.60 -27.80
N VAL A 226 18.36 18.23 -28.78
CA VAL A 226 19.49 19.14 -28.55
C VAL A 226 19.06 20.52 -28.06
N GLU A 227 19.95 21.21 -27.37
CA GLU A 227 19.81 22.62 -27.00
C GLU A 227 19.97 23.54 -28.23
N THR A 228 19.18 24.61 -28.25
CA THR A 228 19.10 25.56 -29.37
C THR A 228 19.12 27.02 -28.89
N GLY A 229 19.46 27.94 -29.80
CA GLY A 229 19.41 29.39 -29.55
C GLY A 229 20.64 29.99 -28.83
N THR A 230 21.51 29.16 -28.26
CA THR A 230 22.87 29.57 -27.83
C THR A 230 23.85 29.62 -29.00
N GLN A 231 25.01 30.26 -28.82
CA GLN A 231 26.10 30.24 -29.82
C GLN A 231 26.67 28.83 -30.05
N THR A 232 26.56 27.96 -29.04
CA THR A 232 27.02 26.56 -29.08
C THR A 232 25.88 25.59 -29.41
N GLY A 233 24.65 26.09 -29.59
CA GLY A 233 23.47 25.29 -29.84
C GLY A 233 23.58 24.59 -31.18
N ARG A 234 23.11 23.35 -31.24
CA ARG A 234 23.08 22.57 -32.49
C ARG A 234 21.80 22.89 -33.25
N GLU A 235 21.83 22.68 -34.56
CA GLU A 235 20.59 22.63 -35.32
C GLU A 235 19.72 21.47 -34.79
N GLN A 236 18.41 21.69 -34.77
CA GLN A 236 17.48 20.66 -34.32
C GLN A 236 17.58 19.43 -35.22
N MET A 237 17.75 18.28 -34.59
CA MET A 237 17.84 16.99 -35.27
C MET A 237 16.58 16.72 -36.09
N ARG A 238 16.73 16.03 -37.21
CA ARG A 238 15.62 15.48 -37.99
C ARG A 238 15.68 13.96 -37.96
N PHE A 239 14.58 13.31 -38.30
CA PHE A 239 14.52 11.85 -38.33
C PHE A 239 15.56 11.21 -39.25
N HIS A 240 15.84 11.82 -40.39
CA HIS A 240 16.88 11.33 -41.32
C HIS A 240 18.32 11.55 -40.84
N ASP A 241 18.53 12.36 -39.80
CA ASP A 241 19.86 12.55 -39.20
C ASP A 241 20.20 11.44 -38.20
N ILE A 242 19.21 10.61 -37.81
CA ILE A 242 19.39 9.46 -36.91
C ILE A 242 19.82 8.26 -37.74
N THR A 243 21.13 8.10 -37.91
CA THR A 243 21.74 7.12 -38.80
C THR A 243 21.87 5.72 -38.18
N ASP A 244 21.89 5.61 -36.86
CA ASP A 244 21.88 4.30 -36.15
C ASP A 244 20.51 3.61 -36.18
N GLY A 245 19.51 4.31 -36.70
CA GLY A 245 18.15 3.82 -36.87
C GLY A 245 17.22 4.29 -35.76
N ILE A 246 16.18 5.03 -36.18
CA ILE A 246 15.12 5.57 -35.31
C ILE A 246 14.51 4.51 -34.38
N ALA A 247 14.35 3.29 -34.88
CA ALA A 247 13.76 2.17 -34.14
C ALA A 247 14.63 1.67 -32.97
N PHE A 248 15.88 2.12 -32.87
CA PHE A 248 16.85 1.71 -31.87
C PHE A 248 17.43 2.85 -31.05
N THR A 249 17.07 4.10 -31.34
CA THR A 249 17.50 5.25 -30.55
C THR A 249 16.45 5.60 -29.50
N ILE A 250 16.86 5.77 -28.24
CA ILE A 250 16.02 6.25 -27.14
C ILE A 250 15.73 7.74 -27.35
N PHE A 251 14.48 8.16 -27.29
CA PHE A 251 14.08 9.57 -27.41
C PHE A 251 13.73 10.19 -26.06
N ALA A 252 13.14 9.42 -25.16
CA ALA A 252 12.74 9.87 -23.83
C ALA A 252 12.70 8.68 -22.86
N MET A 253 12.81 8.96 -21.57
CA MET A 253 12.85 7.94 -20.52
C MET A 253 12.23 8.44 -19.22
N GLU A 254 11.87 7.49 -18.35
CA GLU A 254 11.52 7.77 -16.96
C GLU A 254 12.77 8.13 -16.14
N THR A 255 12.65 9.11 -15.24
CA THR A 255 13.63 9.35 -14.16
C THR A 255 13.03 8.96 -12.80
N GLY A 256 13.87 8.55 -11.85
CA GLY A 256 13.46 8.19 -10.49
C GLY A 256 13.63 9.29 -9.43
N GLU A 257 14.33 10.36 -9.77
CA GLU A 257 14.59 11.50 -8.87
C GLU A 257 14.92 12.76 -9.68
N GLN A 258 15.19 13.86 -8.95
CA GLN A 258 15.60 15.15 -9.52
C GLN A 258 14.65 15.65 -10.60
N PHE A 259 13.35 15.46 -10.35
CA PHE A 259 12.29 15.86 -11.25
C PHE A 259 12.38 17.36 -11.52
N LYS A 260 12.29 17.74 -12.79
CA LYS A 260 12.30 19.15 -13.20
C LYS A 260 10.89 19.58 -13.58
N PRO A 261 10.56 20.87 -13.42
CA PRO A 261 9.35 21.43 -14.00
C PRO A 261 9.27 21.13 -15.49
N TRP A 262 8.10 20.78 -16.01
CA TRP A 262 7.96 20.39 -17.42
C TRP A 262 8.30 21.52 -18.42
N GLY A 263 8.41 22.77 -17.93
CA GLY A 263 8.88 23.90 -18.71
C GLY A 263 10.38 24.08 -18.81
N ASP A 264 11.14 23.41 -17.95
CA ASP A 264 12.57 23.61 -17.78
C ASP A 264 13.33 23.16 -19.05
N PRO A 265 14.10 24.06 -19.70
CA PRO A 265 14.86 23.72 -20.91
C PRO A 265 16.01 22.74 -20.67
N THR A 266 16.33 22.45 -19.41
CA THR A 266 17.34 21.46 -19.04
C THR A 266 16.71 20.10 -18.70
N ASN A 267 15.42 19.87 -19.01
CA ASN A 267 14.73 18.59 -18.79
C ASN A 267 15.11 17.51 -19.83
N THR A 268 16.41 17.36 -20.04
CA THR A 268 17.07 16.38 -20.89
C THR A 268 18.26 15.79 -20.14
N ALA A 269 18.67 14.58 -20.52
CA ALA A 269 19.85 13.93 -19.95
C ALA A 269 20.40 12.87 -20.91
N LYS A 270 21.63 12.43 -20.64
CA LYS A 270 22.18 11.21 -21.24
C LYS A 270 21.51 9.99 -20.60
N PRO A 271 21.00 9.02 -21.38
CA PRO A 271 20.40 7.82 -20.79
C PRO A 271 21.36 7.05 -19.87
N ILE A 272 22.66 7.04 -20.17
CA ILE A 272 23.69 6.40 -19.34
C ILE A 272 23.84 7.02 -17.94
N ASP A 273 23.45 8.29 -17.78
CA ASP A 273 23.50 8.97 -16.48
C ASP A 273 22.28 8.64 -15.60
N LEU A 274 21.20 8.13 -16.20
CA LEU A 274 19.91 7.87 -15.54
C LEU A 274 19.59 6.39 -15.36
N ILE A 275 20.02 5.53 -16.29
CA ILE A 275 19.66 4.12 -16.30
C ILE A 275 20.91 3.30 -16.01
N GLY A 276 20.83 2.41 -15.02
CA GLY A 276 21.94 1.53 -14.68
C GLY A 276 21.91 1.08 -13.23
N THR A 277 22.96 0.36 -12.84
CA THR A 277 23.04 -0.21 -11.49
C THR A 277 23.16 0.90 -10.46
N ASN A 278 22.37 0.81 -9.39
CA ASN A 278 22.25 1.83 -8.33
C ASN A 278 21.73 3.20 -8.79
N LYS A 279 21.16 3.29 -10.01
CA LYS A 279 20.46 4.49 -10.44
C LYS A 279 19.00 4.47 -9.94
N PRO A 280 18.46 5.61 -9.49
CA PRO A 280 17.06 5.72 -9.08
C PRO A 280 16.11 5.42 -10.25
N SER A 281 15.04 4.69 -9.94
CA SER A 281 13.98 4.39 -10.88
C SER A 281 12.63 4.47 -10.18
N PRO A 282 11.55 4.93 -10.87
CA PRO A 282 10.20 4.83 -10.32
C PRO A 282 9.73 3.39 -10.11
N PHE A 283 10.37 2.40 -10.77
CA PHE A 283 9.96 1.01 -10.73
C PHE A 283 11.10 0.08 -10.34
N ILE A 284 10.75 -1.01 -9.64
CA ILE A 284 11.71 -2.05 -9.30
C ILE A 284 12.24 -2.70 -10.58
N GLY A 285 13.57 -2.69 -10.73
CA GLY A 285 14.32 -3.44 -11.73
C GLY A 285 14.72 -2.65 -12.97
N GLY A 286 14.30 -1.39 -13.14
CA GLY A 286 14.62 -0.62 -14.35
C GLY A 286 13.61 0.47 -14.68
N ASN A 287 13.72 1.05 -15.86
CA ASN A 287 12.96 2.23 -16.31
C ASN A 287 12.29 1.92 -17.65
N HIS A 288 11.14 2.51 -17.94
CA HIS A 288 10.66 2.56 -19.32
C HIS A 288 11.39 3.63 -20.13
N VAL A 289 11.68 3.27 -21.37
CA VAL A 289 12.22 4.15 -22.39
C VAL A 289 11.33 4.10 -23.61
N MET A 290 11.28 5.23 -24.32
CA MET A 290 10.66 5.36 -25.62
C MET A 290 11.72 5.29 -26.69
N LEU A 291 11.57 4.37 -27.63
CA LEU A 291 12.36 4.33 -28.85
C LEU A 291 11.77 5.30 -29.89
N GLY A 292 12.60 5.73 -30.84
CA GLY A 292 12.21 6.73 -31.82
C GLY A 292 11.11 6.31 -32.79
N ASP A 293 10.78 5.02 -32.85
CA ASP A 293 9.64 4.49 -33.61
C ASP A 293 8.33 4.44 -32.80
N GLY A 294 8.33 4.99 -31.59
CA GLY A 294 7.19 5.05 -30.70
C GLY A 294 6.97 3.79 -29.84
N ARG A 295 7.81 2.75 -29.98
CA ARG A 295 7.76 1.60 -29.07
C ARG A 295 8.27 2.00 -27.68
N VAL A 296 7.61 1.45 -26.65
CA VAL A 296 8.03 1.61 -25.26
C VAL A 296 8.58 0.28 -24.74
N ARG A 297 9.79 0.32 -24.18
CA ARG A 297 10.51 -0.84 -23.64
C ARG A 297 10.86 -0.60 -22.17
N PHE A 298 10.79 -1.65 -21.37
CA PHE A 298 11.33 -1.63 -20.01
C PHE A 298 12.79 -2.08 -20.07
N ILE A 299 13.70 -1.20 -19.69
CA ILE A 299 15.15 -1.43 -19.69
C ILE A 299 15.58 -1.76 -18.27
N SER A 300 16.27 -2.88 -18.10
CA SER A 300 16.77 -3.31 -16.80
C SER A 300 17.88 -2.38 -16.29
N ASN A 301 17.93 -2.16 -14.98
CA ASN A 301 19.07 -1.51 -14.32
C ASN A 301 20.38 -2.33 -14.36
N GLN A 302 20.34 -3.55 -14.91
CA GLN A 302 21.50 -4.41 -15.16
C GLN A 302 21.87 -4.49 -16.66
N ILE A 303 21.29 -3.63 -17.52
CA ILE A 303 21.66 -3.55 -18.93
C ILE A 303 23.17 -3.34 -19.10
N ASP A 304 23.77 -3.95 -20.13
CA ASP A 304 25.15 -3.67 -20.51
C ASP A 304 25.30 -2.16 -20.81
N PRO A 305 26.19 -1.43 -20.11
CA PRO A 305 26.45 -0.03 -20.38
C PRO A 305 26.77 0.28 -21.85
N LYS A 306 27.43 -0.64 -22.57
CA LYS A 306 27.72 -0.45 -24.00
C LYS A 306 26.46 -0.52 -24.85
N LEU A 307 25.57 -1.47 -24.57
CA LEU A 307 24.28 -1.55 -25.25
C LEU A 307 23.42 -0.33 -24.91
N LEU A 308 23.41 0.13 -23.66
CA LEU A 308 22.68 1.35 -23.30
C LEU A 308 23.25 2.58 -24.02
N GLN A 309 24.57 2.69 -24.12
CA GLN A 309 25.22 3.76 -24.89
C GLN A 309 24.83 3.69 -26.37
N ALA A 310 24.87 2.51 -26.96
CA ALA A 310 24.44 2.27 -28.34
C ALA A 310 22.98 2.67 -28.61
N LEU A 311 22.08 2.40 -27.66
CA LEU A 311 20.69 2.84 -27.74
C LEU A 311 20.52 4.35 -27.45
N SER A 312 21.53 5.02 -26.90
CA SER A 312 21.47 6.44 -26.52
C SER A 312 21.86 7.37 -27.65
N THR A 313 22.76 6.94 -28.54
CA THR A 313 23.31 7.77 -29.61
C THR A 313 22.46 7.66 -30.90
N PRO A 314 22.32 8.77 -31.64
CA PRO A 314 21.63 8.76 -32.93
C PRO A 314 22.55 8.46 -34.12
N ASP A 315 23.87 8.59 -33.95
CA ASP A 315 24.90 8.56 -34.99
C ASP A 315 26.26 7.99 -34.52
N GLY A 316 26.26 7.08 -33.54
CA GLY A 316 27.44 6.42 -33.02
C GLY A 316 28.05 5.36 -33.94
N GLY A 317 27.28 4.81 -34.89
CA GLY A 317 27.74 3.86 -35.91
C GLY A 317 27.95 2.43 -35.41
N GLU A 318 27.41 2.12 -34.23
CA GLU A 318 27.45 0.78 -33.62
C GLU A 318 26.45 -0.20 -34.25
N ASN A 319 26.86 -1.45 -34.43
CA ASN A 319 25.95 -2.52 -34.81
C ASN A 319 25.30 -3.13 -33.55
N LEU A 320 23.97 -3.07 -33.47
CA LEU A 320 23.22 -3.59 -32.32
C LEU A 320 23.14 -5.11 -32.28
N GLU A 321 23.44 -5.81 -33.38
CA GLU A 321 23.53 -7.27 -33.40
C GLU A 321 24.75 -7.81 -32.61
N ASP A 322 25.69 -6.94 -32.26
CA ASP A 322 26.92 -7.30 -31.53
C ASP A 322 26.71 -7.37 -30.00
N TYR A 323 25.49 -7.14 -29.50
CA TYR A 323 25.13 -7.01 -28.08
C TYR A 323 24.04 -7.97 -27.60
#